data_AF-A0A4V2USY1-F1
#
_entry.id   AF-A0A4V2USY1-F1
#
_cell.length_a   1.000
_cell.length_b   1.000
_cell.length_c   1.000
_cell.angle_alpha   90.00
_cell.angle_beta   90.00
_cell.angle_gamma   90.00
#
_symmetry.space_group_name_H-M   'P 1'
#
loop_
_entity.id
_entity.type
_entity.pdbx_description
1 polymer ?
#
loop_
_entity_poly.entity_id
_entity_poly.type
_entity_poly.pdbx_seq_one_letter_code
_entity_poly.pdbx_strand_id
1 'polypeptide(L)'
;MNEEILNQILTELKEVKRSMATKDELEAIRQSMATKGELEAIRQSMATKDELKGMATKDDFNAVKLAVLELSEKVNTIMENMVTKTDLKYIETKIIEHDKELFKFKDFVSLLTK
;
A
#
# COMPACT_ATOMS: atom_id res chain seq x y z
N MET A 1 9.63 78.88 26.74
CA MET A 1 9.16 77.80 27.65
C MET A 1 7.84 77.18 27.17
N ASN A 2 6.73 77.91 27.04
CA ASN A 2 5.46 77.32 26.56
C ASN A 2 5.50 76.84 25.10
N GLU A 3 6.19 77.57 24.22
CA GLU A 3 6.26 77.26 22.79
C GLU A 3 7.15 76.04 22.49
N GLU A 4 8.18 75.84 23.30
CA GLU A 4 9.11 74.70 23.20
C GLU A 4 8.45 73.40 23.65
N ILE A 5 7.72 73.44 24.77
CA ILE A 5 6.89 72.32 25.24
C ILE A 5 5.81 71.99 24.20
N LEU A 6 5.16 73.01 23.61
CA LEU A 6 4.18 72.82 22.56
C LEU A 6 4.77 72.13 21.33
N ASN A 7 5.97 72.52 20.91
CA ASN A 7 6.68 71.91 19.79
C ASN A 7 7.09 70.46 20.06
N GLN A 8 7.52 70.17 21.29
CA GLN A 8 7.85 68.80 21.71
C GLN A 8 6.60 67.91 21.67
N ILE A 9 5.48 68.38 22.25
CA ILE A 9 4.19 67.66 22.19
C ILE A 9 3.76 67.43 20.74
N LEU A 10 3.87 68.44 19.86
CA LEU A 10 3.49 68.30 18.46
C LEU A 10 4.36 67.26 17.73
N THR A 11 5.63 67.16 18.10
CA THR A 11 6.58 66.18 17.54
C THR A 11 6.21 64.77 17.98
N GLU A 12 6.00 64.55 19.28
CA GLU A 12 5.60 63.25 19.82
C GLU A 12 4.24 62.79 19.25
N LEU A 13 3.28 63.72 19.10
CA LEU A 13 1.96 63.41 18.54
C LEU A 13 2.03 63.01 17.05
N LYS A 14 2.96 63.60 16.29
CA LYS A 14 3.27 63.16 14.92
C LYS A 14 3.91 61.78 14.89
N GLU A 15 4.82 61.49 15.80
CA GLU A 15 5.44 60.15 15.90
C GLU A 15 4.42 59.08 16.25
N VAL A 16 3.56 59.32 17.26
CA VAL A 16 2.47 58.40 17.65
C VAL A 16 1.52 58.15 16.47
N LYS A 17 1.17 59.20 15.71
CA LYS A 17 0.34 59.07 14.51
C LYS A 17 1.03 58.25 13.40
N ARG A 18 2.36 58.28 13.33
CA ARG A 18 3.15 57.52 12.36
C ARG A 18 3.33 56.06 12.77
N SER A 19 3.34 55.75 14.07
CA SER A 19 3.56 54.39 14.59
C SER A 19 2.27 53.60 14.81
N MET A 20 1.11 54.27 14.91
CA MET A 20 -0.16 53.58 15.10
C MET A 20 -0.63 52.91 13.82
N ALA A 21 -1.15 51.69 13.96
CA ALA A 21 -1.89 51.06 12.87
C ALA A 21 -3.20 51.81 12.63
N THR A 22 -3.51 52.02 11.37
CA THR A 22 -4.78 52.56 10.87
C THR A 22 -5.87 51.49 10.90
N LYS A 23 -7.13 51.92 10.85
CA LYS A 23 -8.27 51.00 10.76
C LYS A 23 -8.23 50.14 9.51
N ASP A 24 -7.80 50.72 8.39
CA ASP A 24 -7.72 50.01 7.11
C ASP A 24 -6.63 48.92 7.15
N GLU A 25 -5.48 49.20 7.79
CA GLU A 25 -4.43 48.19 8.03
C GLU A 25 -4.94 47.03 8.89
N LEU A 26 -5.67 47.32 9.97
CA LEU A 26 -6.24 46.28 10.84
C LEU A 26 -7.32 45.44 10.13
N GLU A 27 -8.13 46.08 9.28
CA GLU A 27 -9.15 45.39 8.48
C GLU A 27 -8.52 44.49 7.42
N ALA A 28 -7.46 44.95 6.74
CA ALA A 28 -6.70 44.15 5.79
C ALA A 28 -6.05 42.92 6.47
N ILE A 29 -5.51 43.09 7.68
CA ILE A 29 -4.99 41.97 8.49
C ILE A 29 -6.13 41.00 8.83
N ARG A 30 -7.28 41.50 9.28
CA ARG A 30 -8.42 40.65 9.62
C ARG A 30 -8.94 39.83 8.43
N GLN A 31 -8.95 40.41 7.24
CA GLN A 31 -9.41 39.74 6.02
C GLN A 31 -8.41 38.72 5.45
N SER A 32 -7.11 38.86 5.75
CA SER A 32 -6.07 37.96 5.26
C SER A 32 -5.75 36.81 6.22
N MET A 33 -6.05 36.96 7.51
CA MET A 33 -5.84 35.91 8.51
C MET A 33 -6.99 34.90 8.52
N ALA A 34 -6.63 33.62 8.61
CA ALA A 34 -7.59 32.60 8.96
C ALA A 34 -8.19 32.88 10.34
N THR A 35 -9.52 32.77 10.43
CA THR A 35 -10.27 32.86 11.67
C THR A 35 -10.01 31.65 12.55
N LYS A 36 -10.28 31.81 13.86
CA LYS A 36 -10.20 30.71 14.83
C LYS A 36 -11.12 29.54 14.45
N GLY A 37 -12.29 29.83 13.87
CA GLY A 37 -13.24 28.80 13.42
C GLY A 37 -12.71 27.99 12.24
N GLU A 38 -12.06 28.64 11.28
CA GLU A 38 -11.44 27.96 10.13
C GLU A 38 -10.29 27.04 10.58
N LEU A 39 -9.43 27.50 11.50
CA LEU A 39 -8.33 26.68 12.03
C LEU A 39 -8.85 25.48 12.83
N GLU A 40 -9.96 25.64 13.56
CA GLU A 40 -10.62 24.54 14.28
C GLU A 40 -11.16 23.49 13.31
N ALA A 41 -11.84 23.92 12.24
CA ALA A 41 -12.36 23.01 11.21
C ALA A 41 -11.23 22.26 10.47
N ILE A 42 -10.12 22.94 10.17
CA ILE A 42 -8.93 22.29 9.59
C ILE A 42 -8.37 21.25 10.56
N ARG A 43 -8.24 21.58 11.85
CA ARG A 43 -7.71 20.63 12.85
C ARG A 43 -8.58 19.39 12.99
N GLN A 44 -9.90 19.53 12.88
CA GLN A 44 -10.84 18.40 12.97
C GLN A 44 -10.89 17.54 11.71
N SER A 45 -10.50 18.07 10.55
CA SER A 45 -10.56 17.36 9.26
C SER A 45 -9.21 16.82 8.79
N MET A 46 -8.10 17.41 9.26
CA MET A 46 -6.77 16.99 8.88
C MET A 46 -6.36 15.70 9.59
N ALA A 47 -5.93 14.70 8.82
CA ALA A 47 -5.29 13.51 9.36
C ALA A 47 -3.95 13.87 10.01
N THR A 48 -3.71 13.31 11.19
CA THR A 48 -2.47 13.39 11.95
C THR A 48 -1.48 12.34 11.47
N LYS A 49 -0.20 12.56 11.77
CA LYS A 49 0.85 11.57 11.45
C LYS A 49 0.64 10.24 12.16
N ASP A 50 0.05 10.26 13.36
CA ASP A 50 -0.23 9.05 14.12
C ASP A 50 -1.37 8.23 13.48
N GLU A 51 -2.39 8.88 12.90
CA GLU A 51 -3.43 8.20 12.13
C GLU A 51 -2.89 7.52 10.87
N LEU A 52 -1.80 8.04 10.30
CA LEU A 52 -1.13 7.44 9.14
C LEU A 52 -0.15 6.32 9.52
N LYS A 53 0.20 6.14 10.80
CA LYS A 53 1.08 5.04 11.23
C LYS A 53 0.37 3.71 11.03
N GLY A 54 1.04 2.79 10.34
CA GLY A 54 0.51 1.44 10.07
C GLY A 54 -0.37 1.34 8.84
N MET A 55 -0.59 2.42 8.09
CA MET A 55 -1.16 2.31 6.75
C MET A 55 -0.18 1.56 5.85
N ALA A 56 -0.68 0.52 5.18
CA ALA A 56 0.08 -0.19 4.17
C ALA A 56 0.51 0.77 3.05
N THR A 57 1.73 0.60 2.61
CA THR A 57 2.36 1.39 1.57
C THR A 57 2.31 0.66 0.23
N LYS A 58 2.73 1.35 -0.83
CA LYS A 58 2.91 0.72 -2.14
C LYS A 58 3.99 -0.38 -2.10
N ASP A 59 4.97 -0.26 -1.22
CA ASP A 59 6.05 -1.24 -1.11
C ASP A 59 5.55 -2.54 -0.47
N ASP A 60 4.66 -2.45 0.52
CA ASP A 60 3.98 -3.62 1.10
C ASP A 60 3.19 -4.38 0.03
N PHE A 61 2.46 -3.64 -0.82
CA PHE A 61 1.72 -4.22 -1.93
C PHE A 61 2.64 -4.88 -2.96
N ASN A 62 3.76 -4.23 -3.30
CA ASN A 62 4.74 -4.77 -4.23
C ASN A 62 5.40 -6.06 -3.70
N ALA A 63 5.68 -6.13 -2.40
CA ALA A 63 6.21 -7.34 -1.77
C ALA A 63 5.23 -8.52 -1.91
N VAL A 64 3.94 -8.30 -1.63
CA VAL A 64 2.90 -9.32 -1.83
C VAL A 64 2.79 -9.73 -3.30
N LYS A 65 2.81 -8.77 -4.22
CA LYS A 65 2.77 -9.04 -5.66
C LYS A 65 3.92 -9.94 -6.11
N LEU A 66 5.15 -9.68 -5.66
CA LEU A 66 6.32 -10.50 -5.97
C LEU A 66 6.18 -11.92 -5.42
N ALA A 67 5.75 -12.07 -4.16
CA ALA A 67 5.52 -13.38 -3.55
C ALA A 67 4.47 -14.20 -4.31
N VAL A 68 3.40 -13.55 -4.80
CA VAL A 68 2.36 -14.20 -5.61
C VAL A 68 2.91 -14.64 -6.97
N LEU A 69 3.75 -13.84 -7.62
CA LEU A 69 4.38 -14.22 -8.88
C LEU A 69 5.30 -15.43 -8.70
N GLU A 70 6.14 -15.43 -7.66
CA GLU A 70 7.01 -16.57 -7.34
C GLU A 70 6.21 -17.84 -7.03
N LEU A 71 5.10 -17.72 -6.29
CA LEU A 71 4.21 -18.85 -6.03
C LEU A 71 3.56 -19.38 -7.32
N SER A 72 3.14 -18.48 -8.21
CA SER A 72 2.58 -18.84 -9.52
C SER A 72 3.57 -19.65 -10.35
N GLU A 73 4.84 -19.23 -10.41
CA GLU A 73 5.91 -19.98 -11.08
C GLU A 73 6.11 -21.37 -10.48
N LYS A 74 6.19 -21.47 -9.15
CA LYS A 74 6.32 -22.77 -8.45
C LYS A 74 5.15 -23.70 -8.75
N VAL A 75 3.92 -23.17 -8.77
CA VAL A 75 2.72 -23.95 -9.11
C VAL A 75 2.79 -24.46 -10.55
N ASN A 76 3.23 -23.63 -11.50
CA ASN A 76 3.42 -24.07 -12.90
C ASN A 76 4.45 -25.18 -13.01
N THR A 77 5.60 -25.07 -12.34
CA THR A 77 6.62 -26.13 -12.32
C THR A 77 6.06 -27.44 -11.74
N ILE A 78 5.22 -27.39 -10.71
CA ILE A 78 4.57 -28.59 -10.17
C ILE A 78 3.62 -29.20 -11.20
N MET A 79 2.80 -28.38 -11.88
CA MET A 79 1.86 -28.85 -12.89
C MET A 79 2.56 -29.47 -14.10
N GLU A 80 3.71 -28.97 -14.51
CA GLU A 80 4.50 -29.53 -15.62
C GLU A 80 5.09 -30.90 -15.29
N ASN A 81 5.41 -31.16 -14.01
CA ASN A 81 6.11 -32.37 -13.59
C ASN A 81 5.23 -33.42 -12.90
N MET A 82 3.97 -33.11 -12.63
CA MET A 82 3.07 -34.05 -11.95
C MET A 82 2.60 -35.16 -12.89
N VAL A 83 2.59 -36.40 -12.38
CA VAL A 83 1.99 -37.54 -13.08
C VAL A 83 0.48 -37.28 -13.21
N THR A 84 -0.03 -37.42 -14.43
CA THR A 84 -1.44 -37.21 -14.73
C THR A 84 -2.24 -38.50 -14.55
N LYS A 85 -3.57 -38.36 -14.40
CA LYS A 85 -4.47 -39.53 -14.37
C LYS A 85 -4.37 -40.38 -15.64
N THR A 86 -4.07 -39.76 -16.79
CA THR A 86 -3.87 -40.46 -18.06
C THR A 86 -2.61 -41.31 -18.05
N ASP A 87 -1.52 -40.81 -17.46
CA ASP A 87 -0.27 -41.57 -17.31
C ASP A 87 -0.49 -42.82 -16.44
N LEU A 88 -1.22 -42.67 -15.32
CA LEU A 88 -1.56 -43.78 -14.44
C LEU A 88 -2.44 -44.84 -15.15
N LYS A 89 -3.45 -44.40 -15.92
CA LYS A 89 -4.32 -45.31 -16.67
C LYS A 89 -3.57 -46.07 -17.76
N TYR A 90 -2.60 -45.42 -18.40
CA TYR A 90 -1.72 -46.06 -19.38
C TYR A 90 -0.89 -47.19 -18.71
N ILE A 91 -0.27 -46.90 -17.58
CA ILE A 91 0.51 -47.88 -16.81
C ILE A 91 -0.38 -49.04 -16.35
N GLU A 92 -1.56 -48.76 -15.81
CA GLU A 92 -2.55 -49.76 -15.40
C GLU A 92 -2.89 -50.71 -16.56
N THR A 93 -3.13 -50.16 -17.76
CA THR A 93 -3.41 -50.95 -18.96
C THR A 93 -2.25 -51.87 -19.32
N LYS A 94 -1.01 -51.36 -19.26
CA LYS A 94 0.19 -52.14 -19.56
C LYS A 94 0.47 -53.25 -18.55
N ILE A 95 0.21 -53.01 -17.27
CA ILE A 95 0.31 -54.05 -16.23
C ILE A 95 -0.68 -55.18 -16.52
N ILE A 96 -1.94 -54.85 -16.84
CA ILE A 96 -2.96 -55.85 -17.18
C ILE A 96 -2.57 -56.68 -18.42
N GLU A 97 -1.96 -56.06 -19.43
CA GLU A 97 -1.45 -56.77 -20.61
C GLU A 97 -0.33 -57.75 -20.24
N HIS A 98 0.68 -57.29 -19.49
CA HIS A 98 1.78 -58.13 -19.04
C HIS A 98 1.32 -59.29 -18.14
N ASP A 99 0.37 -59.05 -17.24
CA ASP A 99 -0.19 -60.10 -16.37
C ASP A 99 -0.85 -61.22 -17.19
N LYS A 100 -1.55 -60.87 -18.29
CA LYS A 100 -2.13 -61.86 -19.21
C LYS A 100 -1.06 -62.67 -19.94
N GLU A 101 0.02 -62.02 -20.37
CA GLU A 101 1.14 -62.71 -21.03
C GLU A 101 1.86 -63.66 -20.08
N LEU A 102 2.09 -63.22 -18.84
CA LEU A 102 2.71 -64.02 -17.79
C LEU A 102 1.85 -65.25 -17.45
N PHE A 103 0.53 -65.10 -17.41
CA PHE A 103 -0.39 -66.22 -17.22
C PHE A 103 -0.27 -67.25 -18.36
N LYS A 104 -0.30 -66.82 -19.62
CA LYS A 104 -0.13 -67.72 -20.79
C LYS A 104 1.22 -68.43 -20.77
N PHE A 105 2.29 -67.72 -20.40
CA PHE A 105 3.62 -68.31 -20.30
C PHE A 105 3.68 -69.37 -19.20
N LYS A 106 3.08 -69.11 -18.03
CA LYS A 106 2.99 -70.07 -16.93
C LYS A 106 2.25 -71.34 -17.34
N ASP A 107 1.14 -71.20 -18.07
CA ASP A 107 0.39 -72.34 -18.61
C ASP A 107 1.24 -73.15 -19.60
N PHE A 108 1.97 -72.47 -20.50
CA PHE A 108 2.87 -73.12 -21.44
C PHE A 108 4.00 -73.90 -20.75
N VAL A 109 4.66 -73.30 -19.75
CA VAL A 109 5.72 -73.97 -18.98
C VAL A 109 5.16 -75.20 -18.25
N SER A 110 3.98 -75.09 -17.64
CA SER A 110 3.30 -76.21 -16.98
C SER A 110 3.07 -77.40 -17.91
N LEU A 111 2.80 -77.15 -19.20
CA LEU A 111 2.65 -78.18 -20.23
C LEU A 111 3.99 -78.85 -20.60
N LEU A 112 5.11 -78.14 -20.55
CA LEU A 112 6.43 -78.69 -20.86
C LEU A 112 7.06 -79.48 -19.71
N THR A 113 6.62 -79.24 -18.48
CA THR A 113 7.14 -79.91 -17.26
C THR A 113 6.33 -81.13 -16.81
N LYS A 114 5.28 -81.50 -17.54
CA LYS A 114 4.51 -82.74 -17.36
C LYS A 114 5.12 -83.86 -18.20
#